data_AF-A0A1B6IIS6-F1
#
_entry.id   AF-A0A1B6IIS6-F1
#
_cell.length_a   1.000
_cell.length_b   1.000
_cell.length_c   1.000
_cell.angle_alpha   90.00
_cell.angle_beta   90.00
_cell.angle_gamma   90.00
#
_symmetry.space_group_name_H-M   'P 1'
#
loop_
_entity.id
_entity.type
_entity.pdbx_description
1 polymer ?
#
loop_
_entity_poly.entity_id
_entity_poly.type
_entity_poly.pdbx_seq_one_letter_code
_entity_poly.pdbx_strand_id
1 'polypeptide(L)'
;MVADLWRNGTSRTGHGTITEAVNPNAILEMVSDKMRTEFVFNKPFSVDFYSRDEWKSQDNIPTIRKSFVWYTDGSLIKGRTGYGVFSQSPRTALSGSLGRNCSIFQAEIYGILACANLGLTRRYQEMNICIMSDSQAALKALDSNSISSRLVWECFNTLCKLGSRNCVRLGWVPGHTGIGGNECADRLAKSGASMPYTGPEPSCGISKSAAYQSINKWSRKTHRLRWQSHQGQALGKRLLTDSSSGFTRWLMGLGRDQVRQVIALITGHGHFRKHLNTIGL
;
A
#
# COMPACT_ATOMS: atom_id res chain seq x y z
N MET A 1 -11.24 -10.38 -45.20
CA MET A 1 -10.57 -9.10 -44.86
C MET A 1 -11.56 -8.23 -44.12
N VAL A 2 -11.41 -8.05 -42.80
CA VAL A 2 -11.63 -6.75 -42.15
C VAL A 2 -10.76 -6.75 -40.90
N ALA A 3 -9.55 -6.19 -41.03
CA ALA A 3 -8.57 -6.04 -39.97
C ALA A 3 -8.76 -4.72 -39.18
N ASP A 4 -9.93 -4.08 -39.30
CA ASP A 4 -10.13 -2.69 -38.86
C ASP A 4 -11.04 -2.51 -37.63
N LEU A 5 -11.57 -3.59 -37.05
CA LEU A 5 -12.44 -3.51 -35.85
C LEU A 5 -11.70 -3.29 -34.52
N TRP A 6 -10.36 -3.25 -34.52
CA TRP A 6 -9.59 -2.96 -33.32
C TRP A 6 -9.41 -1.45 -33.03
N ARG A 7 -9.71 -0.56 -33.99
CA ARG A 7 -9.38 0.87 -33.86
C ARG A 7 -10.45 1.73 -33.17
N ASN A 8 -11.70 1.29 -33.09
CA ASN A 8 -12.74 2.00 -32.34
C ASN A 8 -13.42 1.00 -31.41
N GLY A 9 -13.24 1.17 -30.10
CA GLY A 9 -13.77 0.28 -29.05
C GLY A 9 -15.29 0.29 -28.90
N THR A 10 -16.02 0.07 -29.99
CA THR A 10 -17.48 -0.01 -30.05
C THR A 10 -18.01 -1.45 -29.99
N SER A 11 -17.14 -2.46 -29.95
CA SER A 11 -17.57 -3.84 -29.70
C SER A 11 -17.96 -4.01 -28.22
N ARG A 12 -19.27 -4.05 -27.95
CA ARG A 12 -19.88 -4.44 -26.65
C ARG A 12 -19.63 -5.91 -26.25
N THR A 13 -18.62 -6.54 -26.82
CA THR A 13 -18.21 -7.92 -26.55
C THR A 13 -16.68 -7.95 -26.50
N GLY A 14 -16.14 -8.31 -25.35
CA GLY A 14 -14.70 -8.29 -25.07
C GLY A 14 -14.39 -7.77 -23.66
N HIS A 15 -13.09 -7.65 -23.32
CA HIS A 15 -12.66 -7.19 -21.98
C HIS A 15 -13.25 -5.83 -21.54
N GLY A 16 -13.74 -4.99 -22.47
CA GLY A 16 -14.40 -3.71 -22.17
C GLY A 16 -15.77 -3.82 -21.49
N THR A 17 -16.47 -4.96 -21.55
CA THR A 17 -17.69 -5.16 -20.75
C THR A 17 -17.37 -5.42 -19.28
N ILE A 18 -16.14 -5.82 -18.96
CA ILE A 18 -15.68 -5.98 -17.57
C ILE A 18 -15.63 -4.62 -16.88
N THR A 19 -15.24 -3.55 -17.58
CA THR A 19 -15.24 -2.19 -17.01
C THR A 19 -16.63 -1.66 -16.70
N GLU A 20 -17.66 -2.06 -17.47
CA GLU A 20 -19.07 -1.74 -17.15
C GLU A 20 -19.63 -2.63 -16.02
N ALA A 21 -19.17 -3.90 -15.94
CA ALA A 21 -19.61 -4.85 -14.92
C ALA A 21 -18.93 -4.65 -13.56
N VAL A 22 -17.70 -4.14 -13.54
CA VAL A 22 -17.03 -3.68 -12.33
C VAL A 22 -17.82 -2.51 -11.81
N ASN A 23 -18.56 -2.70 -10.72
CA ASN A 23 -19.12 -1.58 -9.98
C ASN A 23 -17.94 -0.67 -9.63
N PRO A 24 -17.87 0.55 -10.18
CA PRO A 24 -16.83 1.49 -9.82
C PRO A 24 -17.10 1.84 -8.36
N ASN A 25 -16.52 1.06 -7.44
CA ASN A 25 -16.44 1.49 -6.04
C ASN A 25 -15.90 2.91 -6.08
N ALA A 26 -16.40 3.80 -5.20
CA ALA A 26 -15.99 5.21 -5.17
C ALA A 26 -14.46 5.42 -5.30
N ILE A 27 -13.66 4.48 -4.79
CA ILE A 27 -12.18 4.42 -4.92
C ILE A 27 -11.67 4.46 -6.38
N LEU A 28 -12.35 3.87 -7.35
CA LEU A 28 -11.91 3.85 -8.75
C LEU A 28 -12.19 5.17 -9.49
N GLU A 29 -13.12 5.97 -8.99
CA GLU A 29 -13.44 7.32 -9.50
C GLU A 29 -12.57 8.40 -8.84
N MET A 30 -11.94 8.07 -7.72
CA MET A 30 -11.03 8.97 -7.01
C MET A 30 -9.74 9.22 -7.79
N VAL A 31 -9.13 10.38 -7.53
CA VAL A 31 -7.89 10.81 -8.17
C VAL A 31 -6.77 9.80 -7.92
N SER A 32 -6.07 9.39 -8.97
CA SER A 32 -4.94 8.46 -8.87
C SER A 32 -3.68 9.13 -8.32
N ASP A 33 -2.90 8.39 -7.53
CA ASP A 33 -1.54 8.78 -7.17
C ASP A 33 -0.54 8.54 -8.32
N LYS A 34 -0.93 7.79 -9.35
CA LYS A 34 -0.05 7.56 -10.49
C LYS A 34 0.12 8.85 -11.29
N MET A 35 1.36 9.15 -11.65
CA MET A 35 1.70 10.18 -12.63
C MET A 35 2.58 9.61 -13.74
N ARG A 36 2.79 10.43 -14.77
CA ARG A 36 3.88 10.23 -15.73
C ARG A 36 5.19 10.11 -14.95
N THR A 37 6.03 9.16 -15.35
CA THR A 37 7.33 8.97 -14.70
C THR A 37 8.22 10.18 -15.00
N GLU A 38 8.73 10.79 -13.93
CA GLU A 38 9.75 11.84 -13.98
C GLU A 38 11.10 11.24 -13.60
N PHE A 39 12.14 11.66 -14.32
CA PHE A 39 13.51 11.20 -14.10
C PHE A 39 14.33 12.30 -13.44
N VAL A 40 14.94 12.00 -12.29
CA VAL A 40 15.70 12.96 -11.48
C VAL A 40 17.07 12.39 -11.15
N PHE A 41 18.11 13.17 -11.43
CA PHE A 41 19.50 12.75 -11.22
C PHE A 41 20.27 13.67 -10.27
N ASN A 42 19.77 14.90 -10.06
CA ASN A 42 20.34 15.83 -9.11
C ASN A 42 19.43 15.95 -7.88
N LYS A 43 19.99 15.75 -6.70
CA LYS A 43 19.26 15.80 -5.42
C LYS A 43 20.08 16.63 -4.44
N PRO A 44 19.54 17.75 -3.92
CA PRO A 44 20.22 18.56 -2.91
C PRO A 44 20.02 17.98 -1.49
N PHE A 45 19.80 16.67 -1.39
CA PHE A 45 19.68 15.90 -0.16
C PHE A 45 20.24 14.50 -0.40
N SER A 46 20.68 13.82 0.67
CA SER A 46 21.16 12.44 0.60
C SER A 46 20.24 11.47 1.35
N VAL A 47 20.37 10.18 1.04
CA VAL A 47 19.64 9.11 1.72
C VAL A 47 20.65 8.07 2.20
N ASP A 48 20.68 7.83 3.50
CA ASP A 48 21.62 6.92 4.13
C ASP A 48 20.89 5.70 4.73
N PHE A 49 21.41 4.50 4.44
CA PHE A 49 20.90 3.24 4.99
C PHE A 49 21.90 2.67 6.00
N TYR A 50 21.68 2.97 7.27
CA TYR A 50 22.49 2.44 8.37
C TYR A 50 22.14 0.99 8.66
N SER A 51 23.11 0.22 9.13
CA SER A 51 22.91 -1.12 9.68
C SER A 51 22.36 -1.06 11.11
N ARG A 52 21.75 -2.16 11.57
CA ARG A 52 21.30 -2.28 12.97
C ARG A 52 22.45 -2.18 13.97
N ASP A 53 23.65 -2.63 13.60
CA ASP A 53 24.83 -2.58 14.45
C ASP A 53 25.30 -1.14 14.70
N GLU A 54 25.21 -0.27 13.69
CA GLU A 54 25.50 1.16 13.84
C GLU A 54 24.53 1.82 14.82
N TRP A 55 23.27 1.37 14.91
CA TRP A 55 22.28 1.89 15.84
C TRP A 55 22.45 1.44 17.31
N LYS A 56 23.44 0.59 17.62
CA LYS A 56 23.76 0.24 19.02
C LYS A 56 24.12 1.46 19.87
N SER A 57 24.68 2.49 19.25
CA SER A 57 24.85 3.80 19.87
C SER A 57 24.46 4.88 18.88
N GLN A 58 23.57 5.79 19.29
CA GLN A 58 23.15 6.89 18.44
C GLN A 58 24.31 7.84 18.08
N ASP A 59 25.38 7.84 18.89
CA ASP A 59 26.64 8.53 18.61
C ASP A 59 27.38 7.99 17.39
N ASN A 60 27.12 6.74 17.00
CA ASN A 60 27.74 6.12 15.83
C ASN A 60 27.08 6.57 14.52
N ILE A 61 25.91 7.22 14.58
CA ILE A 61 25.23 7.74 13.39
C ILE A 61 25.75 9.16 13.15
N PRO A 62 26.70 9.37 12.21
CA PRO A 62 27.36 10.67 12.03
C PRO A 62 26.35 11.75 11.64
N THR A 63 25.25 11.30 11.04
CA THR A 63 24.17 12.15 10.56
C THR A 63 23.39 12.83 11.67
N ILE A 64 23.26 12.20 12.83
CA ILE A 64 22.49 12.76 13.95
C ILE A 64 23.28 13.83 14.72
N ARG A 65 24.61 13.76 14.71
CA ARG A 65 25.45 14.67 15.50
C ARG A 65 25.29 16.12 15.04
N LYS A 66 25.02 17.02 15.99
CA LYS A 66 24.83 18.47 15.78
C LYS A 66 23.81 18.83 14.70
N SER A 67 22.81 17.97 14.49
CA SER A 67 21.75 18.17 13.49
C SER A 67 20.38 18.28 14.15
N PHE A 68 19.45 18.94 13.47
CA PHE A 68 18.03 18.87 13.81
C PHE A 68 17.49 17.53 13.36
N VAL A 69 17.11 16.68 14.32
CA VAL A 69 16.70 15.31 14.03
C VAL A 69 15.20 15.17 14.21
N TRP A 70 14.50 14.90 13.11
CA TRP A 70 13.10 14.50 13.10
C TRP A 70 12.98 13.00 12.87
N TYR A 71 12.09 12.37 13.59
CA TYR A 71 11.65 10.99 13.39
C TYR A 71 10.25 10.99 12.82
N THR A 72 9.98 10.09 11.88
CA THR A 72 8.68 9.99 11.21
C THR A 72 8.24 8.55 11.14
N ASP A 73 6.94 8.32 11.24
CA ASP A 73 6.35 7.01 11.04
C ASP A 73 4.94 7.11 10.42
N GLY A 74 4.52 6.04 9.75
CA GLY A 74 3.20 5.85 9.19
C GLY A 74 2.46 4.72 9.92
N SER A 75 1.14 4.87 10.10
CA SER A 75 0.34 3.82 10.75
C SER A 75 -0.95 3.55 9.99
N LEU A 76 -1.38 2.28 10.00
CA LEU A 76 -2.65 1.82 9.43
C LEU A 76 -3.39 1.00 10.49
N ILE A 77 -4.46 1.56 11.05
CA ILE A 77 -5.27 0.92 12.09
C ILE A 77 -6.72 0.82 11.60
N LYS A 78 -7.25 -0.41 11.53
CA LYS A 78 -8.66 -0.67 11.15
C LYS A 78 -9.11 0.06 9.87
N GLY A 79 -8.22 0.16 8.88
CA GLY A 79 -8.50 0.81 7.59
C GLY A 79 -8.45 2.33 7.62
N ARG A 80 -7.90 2.94 8.67
CA ARG A 80 -7.56 4.37 8.73
C ARG A 80 -6.05 4.54 8.80
N THR A 81 -5.54 5.52 8.10
CA THR A 81 -4.12 5.87 8.08
C THR A 81 -3.83 7.16 8.82
N GLY A 82 -2.64 7.25 9.39
CA GLY A 82 -2.12 8.49 9.94
C GLY A 82 -0.59 8.51 9.91
N TYR A 83 -0.03 9.70 10.11
CA TYR A 83 1.42 9.92 10.18
C TYR A 83 1.78 10.59 11.51
N GLY A 84 3.00 10.37 11.94
CA GLY A 84 3.58 10.98 13.14
C GLY A 84 4.92 11.62 12.82
N VAL A 85 5.20 12.77 13.45
CA VAL A 85 6.53 13.41 13.43
C VAL A 85 6.92 13.79 14.85
N PHE A 86 8.13 13.39 15.25
CA PHE A 86 8.68 13.70 16.56
C PHE A 86 10.08 14.29 16.45
N SER A 87 10.39 15.30 17.29
CA SER A 87 11.76 15.70 17.59
C SER A 87 11.85 16.33 18.96
N GLN A 88 12.95 16.02 19.64
CA GLN A 88 13.30 16.63 20.92
C GLN A 88 13.86 18.04 20.74
N SER A 89 14.66 18.25 19.68
CA SER A 89 15.27 19.52 19.34
C SER A 89 15.45 19.61 17.81
N PRO A 90 14.68 20.47 17.11
CA PRO A 90 13.70 21.40 17.67
C PRO A 90 12.47 20.66 18.21
N ARG A 91 11.90 21.11 19.34
CA ARG A 91 10.73 20.46 19.95
C ARG A 91 9.56 20.42 18.95
N THR A 92 9.19 19.21 18.54
CA THR A 92 8.13 18.95 17.56
C THR A 92 7.41 17.67 17.96
N ALA A 93 6.09 17.72 18.03
CA ALA A 93 5.24 16.54 18.11
C ALA A 93 4.01 16.82 17.22
N LEU A 94 3.95 16.16 16.07
CA LEU A 94 2.86 16.30 15.11
C LEU A 94 2.24 14.93 14.87
N SER A 95 0.92 14.91 14.80
CA SER A 95 0.12 13.73 14.51
C SER A 95 -1.00 14.15 13.58
N GLY A 96 -1.21 13.41 12.49
CA GLY A 96 -2.23 13.74 11.49
C GLY A 96 -2.94 12.49 10.98
N SER A 97 -4.25 12.62 10.79
CA SER A 97 -5.06 11.59 10.11
C SER A 97 -4.95 11.79 8.60
N LEU A 98 -4.91 10.69 7.85
CA LEU A 98 -4.90 10.66 6.37
C LEU A 98 -6.17 10.02 5.80
N GLY A 99 -7.18 9.76 6.64
CA GLY A 99 -8.44 9.16 6.20
C GLY A 99 -8.32 7.65 5.95
N ARG A 100 -9.18 7.12 5.07
CA ARG A 100 -9.31 5.66 4.86
C ARG A 100 -8.63 5.11 3.61
N ASN A 101 -8.26 6.00 2.69
CA ASN A 101 -7.90 5.62 1.33
C ASN A 101 -6.40 5.71 1.02
N CYS A 102 -5.57 6.20 1.97
CA CYS A 102 -4.12 6.15 1.82
C CYS A 102 -3.58 4.78 2.26
N SER A 103 -2.50 4.36 1.62
CA SER A 103 -1.75 3.15 2.00
C SER A 103 -0.75 3.45 3.12
N ILE A 104 -0.26 2.41 3.79
CA ILE A 104 0.83 2.54 4.78
C ILE A 104 2.05 3.24 4.18
N PHE A 105 2.46 2.86 2.97
CA PHE A 105 3.56 3.50 2.25
C PHE A 105 3.33 5.01 2.02
N GLN A 106 2.10 5.41 1.69
CA GLN A 106 1.79 6.83 1.53
C GLN A 106 1.81 7.59 2.86
N ALA A 107 1.42 6.94 3.97
CA ALA A 107 1.55 7.52 5.30
C ALA A 107 3.01 7.78 5.70
N GLU A 108 3.90 6.84 5.39
CA GLU A 108 5.36 7.01 5.59
C GLU A 108 5.90 8.22 4.82
N ILE A 109 5.58 8.31 3.52
CA ILE A 109 6.00 9.45 2.69
C ILE A 109 5.42 10.76 3.23
N TYR A 110 4.17 10.75 3.71
CA TYR A 110 3.55 11.92 4.32
C TYR A 110 4.27 12.39 5.59
N GLY A 111 4.78 11.47 6.42
CA GLY A 111 5.59 11.82 7.59
C GLY A 111 6.86 12.59 7.19
N ILE A 112 7.55 12.13 6.14
CA ILE A 112 8.74 12.80 5.60
C ILE A 112 8.36 14.16 4.97
N LEU A 113 7.29 14.20 4.19
CA LEU A 113 6.77 15.44 3.59
C LEU A 113 6.41 16.47 4.67
N ALA A 114 5.79 16.04 5.78
CA ALA A 114 5.46 16.90 6.90
C ALA A 114 6.71 17.50 7.56
N CYS A 115 7.79 16.72 7.70
CA CYS A 115 9.08 17.25 8.16
C CYS A 115 9.65 18.31 7.21
N ALA A 116 9.63 18.01 5.90
CA ALA A 116 10.14 18.93 4.90
C ALA A 116 9.37 20.27 4.91
N ASN A 117 8.04 20.19 4.97
CA ASN A 117 7.17 21.36 5.11
C ASN A 117 7.42 22.11 6.42
N LEU A 118 7.57 21.43 7.55
CA LEU A 118 7.88 22.06 8.83
C LEU A 118 9.19 22.87 8.75
N GLY A 119 10.23 22.34 8.11
CA GLY A 119 11.49 23.06 7.89
C GLY A 119 11.31 24.34 7.07
N LEU A 120 10.52 24.26 5.99
CA LEU A 120 10.20 25.41 5.15
C LEU A 120 9.35 26.46 5.89
N THR A 121 8.30 26.03 6.60
CA THR A 121 7.43 26.93 7.37
C THR A 121 8.19 27.63 8.49
N ARG A 122 9.10 26.93 9.16
CA ARG A 122 9.97 27.51 10.19
C ARG A 122 11.14 28.32 9.61
N ARG A 123 11.25 28.40 8.28
CA ARG A 123 12.26 29.16 7.53
C ARG A 123 13.69 28.81 7.94
N TYR A 124 13.97 27.52 8.19
CA TYR A 124 15.32 27.06 8.47
C TYR A 124 16.25 27.30 7.28
N GLN A 125 17.45 27.81 7.57
CA GLN A 125 18.51 28.10 6.62
C GLN A 125 19.85 27.76 7.25
N GLU A 126 20.78 27.26 6.45
CA GLU A 126 22.13 26.86 6.85
C GLU A 126 22.15 25.81 7.98
N MET A 127 21.07 25.03 8.09
CA MET A 127 20.93 23.99 9.12
C MET A 127 21.33 22.61 8.58
N ASN A 128 21.82 21.76 9.47
CA ASN A 128 21.90 20.32 9.24
C ASN A 128 20.59 19.67 9.71
N ILE A 129 19.80 19.12 8.80
CA ILE A 129 18.48 18.54 9.07
C ILE A 129 18.53 17.05 8.72
N CYS A 130 18.12 16.22 9.67
CA CYS A 130 18.07 14.78 9.52
C CYS A 130 16.65 14.28 9.74
N ILE A 131 16.10 13.58 8.75
CA ILE A 131 14.76 12.99 8.82
C ILE A 131 14.92 11.48 8.83
N MET A 132 14.54 10.87 9.95
CA MET A 132 14.69 9.45 10.21
C MET A 132 13.36 8.74 10.00
N SER A 133 13.35 7.68 9.21
CA SER A 133 12.19 6.81 8.96
C SER A 133 12.61 5.35 9.00
N ASP A 134 11.77 4.47 9.54
CA ASP A 134 12.02 3.03 9.50
C ASP A 134 11.52 2.36 8.20
N SER A 135 10.82 3.11 7.36
CA SER A 135 10.36 2.68 6.05
C SER A 135 11.46 2.78 4.99
N GLN A 136 12.22 1.70 4.82
CA GLN A 136 13.17 1.59 3.70
C GLN A 136 12.48 1.77 2.35
N ALA A 137 11.21 1.38 2.23
CA ALA A 137 10.46 1.56 0.99
C ALA A 137 10.26 3.05 0.68
N ALA A 138 9.90 3.87 1.67
CA ALA A 138 9.75 5.31 1.51
C ALA A 138 11.09 5.98 1.14
N LEU A 139 12.15 5.63 1.86
CA LEU A 139 13.50 6.14 1.60
C LEU A 139 14.00 5.78 0.20
N LYS A 140 13.85 4.51 -0.22
CA LYS A 140 14.23 4.06 -1.58
C LYS A 140 13.38 4.72 -2.66
N ALA A 141 12.11 5.05 -2.39
CA ALA A 141 11.27 5.75 -3.34
C ALA A 141 11.75 7.19 -3.58
N LEU A 142 12.21 7.87 -2.53
CA LEU A 142 12.81 9.22 -2.62
C LEU A 142 14.24 9.19 -3.16
N ASP A 143 14.97 8.09 -2.93
CA ASP A 143 16.30 7.85 -3.50
C ASP A 143 16.26 7.28 -4.94
N SER A 144 15.09 6.97 -5.47
CA SER A 144 14.96 6.55 -6.86
C SER A 144 15.27 7.70 -7.83
N ASN A 145 15.87 7.38 -8.98
CA ASN A 145 16.02 8.32 -10.10
C ASN A 145 14.79 8.36 -11.02
N SER A 146 13.77 7.56 -10.72
CA SER A 146 12.52 7.48 -11.47
C SER A 146 11.35 7.54 -10.49
N ILE A 147 10.56 8.60 -10.56
CA ILE A 147 9.41 8.84 -9.67
C ILE A 147 8.14 8.80 -10.50
N SER A 148 7.15 8.02 -10.05
CA SER A 148 5.86 7.91 -10.75
C SER A 148 4.63 7.96 -9.84
N SER A 149 4.85 8.32 -8.57
CA SER A 149 3.82 8.63 -7.58
C SER A 149 3.79 10.14 -7.37
N ARG A 150 2.60 10.74 -7.40
CA ARG A 150 2.38 12.18 -7.20
C ARG A 150 2.81 12.58 -5.79
N LEU A 151 2.45 11.79 -4.79
CA LEU A 151 2.85 12.06 -3.41
C LEU A 151 4.38 11.99 -3.23
N VAL A 152 5.03 10.98 -3.80
CA VAL A 152 6.50 10.89 -3.76
C VAL A 152 7.14 12.08 -4.48
N TRP A 153 6.58 12.49 -5.62
CA TRP A 153 7.04 13.67 -6.36
C TRP A 153 6.88 14.97 -5.58
N GLU A 154 5.76 15.16 -4.90
CA GLU A 154 5.52 16.30 -4.02
C GLU A 154 6.52 16.33 -2.86
N CYS A 155 6.72 15.19 -2.19
CA CYS A 155 7.72 15.05 -1.13
C CYS A 155 9.13 15.35 -1.64
N PHE A 156 9.51 14.78 -2.79
CA PHE A 156 10.80 15.03 -3.44
C PHE A 156 11.01 16.52 -3.71
N ASN A 157 10.04 17.20 -4.34
CA ASN A 157 10.16 18.63 -4.63
C ASN A 157 10.26 19.49 -3.36
N THR A 158 9.55 19.10 -2.31
CA THR A 158 9.57 19.81 -1.02
C THR A 158 10.93 19.63 -0.33
N LEU A 159 11.49 18.42 -0.38
CA LEU A 159 12.85 18.14 0.08
C LEU A 159 13.89 18.90 -0.75
N CYS A 160 13.73 18.99 -2.08
CA CYS A 160 14.62 19.78 -2.93
C CYS A 160 14.60 21.27 -2.55
N LYS A 161 13.41 21.83 -2.30
CA LYS A 161 13.27 23.21 -1.80
C LYS A 161 13.96 23.40 -0.46
N LEU A 162 13.77 22.47 0.48
CA LEU A 162 14.42 22.55 1.80
C LEU A 162 15.96 22.42 1.69
N GLY A 163 16.43 21.47 0.89
CA GLY A 163 17.86 21.21 0.63
C GLY A 163 18.57 22.31 -0.13
N SER A 164 17.85 23.18 -0.85
CA SER A 164 18.46 24.34 -1.53
C SER A 164 19.14 25.35 -0.59
N ARG A 165 18.79 25.32 0.70
CA ARG A 165 19.34 26.24 1.72
C ARG A 165 19.85 25.51 2.96
N ASN A 166 19.81 24.18 3.01
CA ASN A 166 20.11 23.39 4.19
C ASN A 166 20.82 22.10 3.78
N CYS A 167 21.60 21.51 4.68
CA CYS A 167 22.09 20.15 4.50
C CYS A 167 21.01 19.18 4.98
N VAL A 168 20.25 18.60 4.04
CA VAL A 168 19.17 17.66 4.35
C VAL A 168 19.64 16.23 4.11
N ARG A 169 19.48 15.37 5.13
CA ARG A 169 19.78 13.94 5.06
C ARG A 169 18.57 13.13 5.50
N LEU A 170 18.21 12.13 4.71
CA LEU A 170 17.23 11.13 5.09
C LEU A 170 17.98 9.91 5.61
N GLY A 171 17.55 9.33 6.72
CA GLY A 171 18.24 8.19 7.34
C GLY A 171 17.30 7.07 7.70
N TRP A 172 17.72 5.83 7.46
CA TRP A 172 16.98 4.68 7.96
C TRP A 172 17.22 4.46 9.46
N VAL A 173 16.15 4.26 10.21
CA VAL A 173 16.18 3.86 11.63
C VAL A 173 15.50 2.50 11.79
N PRO A 174 16.00 1.58 12.63
CA PRO A 174 15.33 0.31 12.84
C PRO A 174 14.04 0.46 13.65
N GLY A 175 12.92 0.06 13.05
CA GLY A 175 11.62 0.01 13.72
C GLY A 175 11.60 -0.96 14.90
N HIS A 176 10.83 -0.60 15.94
CA HIS A 176 10.56 -1.41 17.15
C HIS A 176 11.81 -1.91 17.90
N THR A 177 12.86 -1.09 17.96
CA THR A 177 14.12 -1.41 18.66
C THR A 177 14.34 -0.57 19.92
N GLY A 178 13.33 0.18 20.37
CA GLY A 178 13.43 1.00 21.58
C GLY A 178 14.13 2.35 21.39
N ILE A 179 14.37 2.77 20.14
CA ILE A 179 14.90 4.10 19.84
C ILE A 179 13.82 5.13 20.15
N GLY A 180 13.99 5.87 21.25
CA GLY A 180 12.94 6.71 21.82
C GLY A 180 12.32 7.72 20.83
N GLY A 181 13.11 8.27 19.91
CA GLY A 181 12.61 9.15 18.87
C GLY A 181 11.64 8.46 17.90
N ASN A 182 12.00 7.24 17.46
CA ASN A 182 11.17 6.44 16.56
C ASN A 182 9.91 5.92 17.27
N GLU A 183 10.03 5.44 18.50
CA GLU A 183 8.89 4.99 19.32
C GLU A 183 7.89 6.12 19.59
N CYS A 184 8.37 7.37 19.74
CA CYS A 184 7.50 8.53 19.83
C CYS A 184 6.78 8.82 18.51
N ALA A 185 7.49 8.74 17.37
CA ALA A 185 6.88 8.92 16.06
C ALA A 185 5.80 7.87 15.78
N ASP A 186 6.05 6.60 16.09
CA ASP A 186 5.09 5.48 15.97
C ASP A 186 3.82 5.72 16.80
N ARG A 187 3.97 6.13 18.07
CA ARG A 187 2.80 6.49 18.89
C ARG A 187 2.00 7.65 18.29
N LEU A 188 2.68 8.67 17.75
CA LEU A 188 2.02 9.79 17.09
C LEU A 188 1.31 9.35 15.80
N ALA A 189 1.90 8.45 15.02
CA ALA A 189 1.28 7.91 13.81
C ALA A 189 0.02 7.09 14.14
N LYS A 190 0.09 6.23 15.16
CA LYS A 190 -1.05 5.46 15.68
C LYS A 190 -2.17 6.36 16.21
N SER A 191 -1.81 7.44 16.91
CA SER A 191 -2.76 8.47 17.32
C SER A 191 -3.45 9.10 16.11
N GLY A 192 -2.69 9.46 15.08
CA GLY A 192 -3.19 10.04 13.82
C GLY A 192 -4.19 9.12 13.11
N ALA A 193 -3.86 7.83 13.02
CA ALA A 193 -4.73 6.82 12.43
C ALA A 193 -6.03 6.59 13.22
N SER A 194 -6.01 6.86 14.52
CA SER A 194 -7.17 6.71 15.40
C SER A 194 -8.11 7.92 15.35
N MET A 195 -7.60 9.10 14.99
CA MET A 195 -8.40 10.33 14.89
C MET A 195 -9.30 10.34 13.63
N PRO A 196 -10.48 10.98 13.69
CA PRO A 196 -11.25 11.30 12.50
C PRO A 196 -10.44 12.17 11.54
N TYR A 197 -10.59 11.92 10.24
CA TYR A 197 -10.01 12.77 9.22
C TYR A 197 -10.94 13.97 8.96
N THR A 198 -10.34 15.15 8.84
CA THR A 198 -11.05 16.40 8.56
C THR A 198 -10.53 16.97 7.24
N GLY A 199 -11.34 16.85 6.18
CA GLY A 199 -10.98 17.30 4.83
C GLY A 199 -11.68 16.46 3.76
N PRO A 200 -11.52 16.80 2.47
CA PRO A 200 -12.00 15.97 1.38
C PRO A 200 -11.21 14.66 1.33
N GLU A 201 -11.91 13.55 1.10
CA GLU A 201 -11.28 12.27 0.81
C GLU A 201 -11.22 12.01 -0.72
N PRO A 202 -10.16 11.34 -1.21
CA PRO A 202 -9.01 10.85 -0.43
C PRO A 202 -8.01 11.99 -0.13
N SER A 203 -7.32 11.91 1.01
CA SER A 203 -6.30 12.92 1.39
C SER A 203 -5.07 12.92 0.47
N CYS A 204 -4.86 11.80 -0.22
CA CYS A 204 -3.80 11.57 -1.18
C CYS A 204 -4.38 10.77 -2.36
N GLY A 205 -3.73 10.80 -3.52
CA GLY A 205 -4.19 10.00 -4.66
C GLY A 205 -4.28 8.50 -4.32
N ILE A 206 -5.19 7.78 -4.96
CA ILE A 206 -5.32 6.33 -4.77
C ILE A 206 -4.10 5.63 -5.36
N SER A 207 -3.41 4.86 -4.50
CA SER A 207 -2.31 4.00 -4.95
C SER A 207 -2.81 2.89 -5.87
N LYS A 208 -1.96 2.48 -6.82
CA LYS A 208 -2.25 1.33 -7.70
C LYS A 208 -2.65 0.11 -6.87
N SER A 209 -1.90 -0.22 -5.82
CA SER A 209 -2.20 -1.33 -4.91
C SER A 209 -3.59 -1.23 -4.28
N ALA A 210 -4.02 -0.06 -3.81
CA ALA A 210 -5.34 0.13 -3.21
C ALA A 210 -6.47 -0.11 -4.23
N ALA A 211 -6.29 0.39 -5.47
CA ALA A 211 -7.22 0.13 -6.56
C ALA A 211 -7.32 -1.38 -6.88
N TYR A 212 -6.18 -2.07 -7.04
CA TYR A 212 -6.16 -3.52 -7.30
C TYR A 212 -6.79 -4.32 -6.15
N GLN A 213 -6.52 -3.96 -4.90
CA GLN A 213 -7.14 -4.62 -3.75
C GLN A 213 -8.66 -4.44 -3.74
N SER A 214 -9.14 -3.24 -4.09
CA SER A 214 -10.58 -2.95 -4.19
C SER A 214 -11.25 -3.77 -5.30
N ILE A 215 -10.62 -3.84 -6.48
CA ILE A 215 -11.09 -4.66 -7.60
C ILE A 215 -11.11 -6.14 -7.22
N ASN A 216 -10.03 -6.66 -6.61
CA ASN A 216 -9.95 -8.05 -6.19
C ASN A 216 -10.99 -8.39 -5.12
N LYS A 217 -11.22 -7.50 -4.15
CA LYS A 217 -12.25 -7.67 -3.12
C LYS A 217 -13.64 -7.71 -3.74
N TRP A 218 -13.94 -6.78 -4.65
CA TRP A 218 -15.20 -6.78 -5.39
C TRP A 218 -15.36 -8.06 -6.21
N SER A 219 -14.34 -8.45 -6.98
CA SER A 219 -14.35 -9.64 -7.84
C SER A 219 -14.63 -10.91 -7.04
N ARG A 220 -13.94 -11.11 -5.91
CA ARG A 220 -14.18 -12.25 -4.99
C ARG A 220 -15.58 -12.23 -4.41
N LYS A 221 -16.07 -11.06 -3.97
CA LYS A 221 -17.44 -10.93 -3.45
C LYS A 221 -18.48 -11.30 -4.51
N THR A 222 -18.35 -10.76 -5.72
CA THR A 222 -19.25 -11.03 -6.84
C THR A 222 -19.21 -12.50 -7.24
N HIS A 223 -18.02 -13.10 -7.35
CA HIS A 223 -17.85 -14.52 -7.62
C HIS A 223 -18.55 -15.38 -6.56
N ARG A 224 -18.32 -15.09 -5.27
CA ARG A 224 -18.95 -15.80 -4.16
C ARG A 224 -20.47 -15.70 -4.21
N LEU A 225 -21.02 -14.51 -4.44
CA LEU A 225 -22.47 -14.31 -4.55
C LEU A 225 -23.05 -15.13 -5.71
N ARG A 226 -22.45 -15.05 -6.90
CA ARG A 226 -22.89 -15.82 -8.08
C ARG A 226 -22.82 -17.33 -7.84
N TRP A 227 -21.73 -17.81 -7.24
CA TRP A 227 -21.57 -19.22 -6.91
C TRP A 227 -22.64 -19.69 -5.94
N GLN A 228 -22.91 -18.91 -4.89
CA GLN A 228 -23.93 -19.25 -3.90
C GLN A 228 -25.35 -19.19 -4.48
N SER A 229 -25.65 -18.22 -5.34
CA SER A 229 -26.99 -18.02 -5.92
C SER A 229 -27.33 -18.94 -7.10
N HIS A 230 -26.35 -19.59 -7.73
CA HIS A 230 -26.58 -20.46 -8.90
C HIS A 230 -27.58 -21.60 -8.58
N GLN A 231 -28.39 -22.08 -9.51
CA GLN A 231 -29.27 -23.22 -9.20
C GLN A 231 -28.50 -24.54 -9.16
N GLY A 232 -28.80 -25.45 -8.23
CA GLY A 232 -28.14 -26.76 -8.12
C GLY A 232 -26.75 -26.74 -7.46
N GLN A 233 -25.96 -27.81 -7.69
CA GLN A 233 -24.59 -27.98 -7.17
C GLN A 233 -24.46 -27.85 -5.63
N ALA A 234 -25.49 -28.27 -4.88
CA ALA A 234 -25.58 -28.06 -3.44
C ALA A 234 -24.39 -28.64 -2.65
N LEU A 235 -23.92 -29.83 -3.02
CA LEU A 235 -22.75 -30.46 -2.38
C LEU A 235 -21.47 -29.66 -2.69
N GLY A 236 -21.27 -29.32 -3.97
CA GLY A 236 -20.12 -28.52 -4.40
C GLY A 236 -20.05 -27.17 -3.69
N LYS A 237 -21.18 -26.49 -3.48
CA LYS A 237 -21.22 -25.22 -2.74
C LYS A 237 -20.91 -25.36 -1.26
N ARG A 238 -21.30 -26.47 -0.64
CA ARG A 238 -20.97 -26.77 0.77
C ARG A 238 -19.49 -27.07 0.95
N LEU A 239 -18.87 -27.72 -0.02
CA LEU A 239 -17.46 -28.11 0.03
C LEU A 239 -16.52 -27.00 -0.47
N LEU A 240 -16.93 -26.24 -1.48
CA LEU A 240 -16.21 -25.13 -2.08
C LEU A 240 -16.84 -23.80 -1.67
N THR A 241 -16.61 -23.39 -0.42
CA THR A 241 -17.19 -22.16 0.14
C THR A 241 -16.54 -20.88 -0.38
N ASP A 242 -15.28 -20.95 -0.83
CA ASP A 242 -14.54 -19.85 -1.46
C ASP A 242 -13.40 -20.35 -2.37
N SER A 243 -12.87 -19.45 -3.19
CA SER A 243 -11.67 -19.57 -4.02
C SER A 243 -10.38 -19.67 -3.17
N SER A 244 -10.20 -20.82 -2.51
CA SER A 244 -9.00 -21.09 -1.70
C SER A 244 -7.80 -21.45 -2.57
N SER A 245 -6.78 -20.59 -2.58
CA SER A 245 -5.52 -20.87 -3.27
C SER A 245 -4.78 -22.07 -2.67
N GLY A 246 -4.95 -22.35 -1.38
CA GLY A 246 -4.41 -23.54 -0.73
C GLY A 246 -5.09 -24.81 -1.22
N PHE A 247 -6.42 -24.81 -1.34
CA PHE A 247 -7.17 -25.93 -1.89
C PHE A 247 -6.79 -26.18 -3.35
N THR A 248 -6.67 -25.14 -4.17
CA THR A 248 -6.20 -25.26 -5.56
C THR A 248 -4.80 -25.86 -5.62
N ARG A 249 -3.86 -25.37 -4.80
CA ARG A 249 -2.48 -25.88 -4.81
C ARG A 249 -2.41 -27.34 -4.37
N TRP A 250 -3.19 -27.73 -3.36
CA TRP A 250 -3.32 -29.12 -2.94
C TRP A 250 -3.86 -29.99 -4.08
N LEU A 251 -4.95 -29.57 -4.73
CA LEU A 251 -5.57 -30.30 -5.84
C LEU A 251 -4.59 -30.49 -7.01
N MET A 252 -3.80 -29.46 -7.33
CA MET A 252 -2.77 -29.51 -8.38
C MET A 252 -1.60 -30.45 -8.05
N GLY A 253 -1.39 -30.78 -6.78
CA GLY A 253 -0.36 -31.73 -6.34
C GLY A 253 -0.81 -33.20 -6.35
N LEU A 254 -2.08 -33.47 -6.63
CA LEU A 254 -2.63 -34.83 -6.65
C LEU A 254 -2.42 -35.52 -7.99
N GLY A 255 -2.33 -36.86 -7.96
CA GLY A 255 -2.36 -37.67 -9.17
C GLY A 255 -3.74 -37.64 -9.86
N ARG A 256 -3.78 -37.96 -11.16
CA ARG A 256 -5.00 -37.89 -11.99
C ARG A 256 -6.20 -38.64 -11.39
N ASP A 257 -5.98 -39.84 -10.86
CA ASP A 257 -7.06 -40.65 -10.27
C ASP A 257 -7.61 -40.06 -8.98
N GLN A 258 -6.73 -39.47 -8.16
CA GLN A 258 -7.12 -38.79 -6.93
C GLN A 258 -7.93 -37.52 -7.25
N VAL A 259 -7.48 -36.72 -8.23
CA VAL A 259 -8.24 -35.56 -8.71
C VAL A 259 -9.63 -35.98 -9.19
N ARG A 260 -9.73 -37.08 -9.94
CA ARG A 260 -11.02 -37.61 -10.39
C ARG A 260 -11.95 -37.95 -9.23
N GLN A 261 -11.45 -38.63 -8.19
CA GLN A 261 -12.23 -38.96 -6.99
C GLN A 261 -12.69 -37.72 -6.24
N VAL A 262 -11.80 -36.73 -6.08
CA VAL A 262 -12.12 -35.47 -5.40
C VAL A 262 -13.19 -34.68 -6.18
N ILE A 263 -13.07 -34.58 -7.50
CA ILE A 263 -14.08 -33.92 -8.34
C ILE A 263 -15.42 -34.65 -8.25
N ALA A 264 -15.42 -35.99 -8.32
CA ALA A 264 -16.63 -36.79 -8.21
C ALA A 264 -17.32 -36.57 -6.84
N LEU A 265 -16.54 -36.47 -5.76
CA LEU A 265 -17.05 -36.13 -4.43
C LEU A 265 -17.66 -34.73 -4.40
N ILE A 266 -16.95 -33.72 -4.94
CA ILE A 266 -17.38 -32.32 -4.93
C ILE A 266 -18.67 -32.13 -5.72
N THR A 267 -18.75 -32.68 -6.92
CA THR A 267 -19.93 -32.56 -7.78
C THR A 267 -21.05 -33.50 -7.33
N GLY A 268 -20.73 -34.52 -6.52
CA GLY A 268 -21.65 -35.59 -6.15
C GLY A 268 -21.92 -36.58 -7.28
N HIS A 269 -21.11 -36.59 -8.34
CA HIS A 269 -21.22 -37.46 -9.52
C HIS A 269 -20.21 -38.61 -9.46
N GLY A 270 -20.18 -39.32 -8.33
CA GLY A 270 -19.37 -40.52 -8.13
C GLY A 270 -20.24 -41.75 -7.88
N HIS A 271 -19.62 -42.89 -7.58
CA HIS A 271 -20.31 -44.14 -7.20
C HIS A 271 -20.91 -44.06 -5.78
N PHE A 272 -21.66 -42.99 -5.50
CA PHE A 272 -22.40 -42.82 -4.26
C PHE A 272 -23.82 -43.33 -4.45
N ARG A 273 -24.38 -44.01 -3.45
CA ARG A 273 -25.74 -44.58 -3.48
C ARG A 273 -26.80 -43.57 -3.96
N LYS A 274 -26.67 -42.31 -3.57
CA LYS A 274 -27.55 -41.22 -4.01
C LYS A 274 -27.46 -40.98 -5.53
N HIS A 275 -26.25 -40.91 -6.09
CA HIS A 275 -26.05 -40.67 -7.51
C HIS A 275 -26.48 -41.87 -8.35
N LEU A 276 -26.12 -43.09 -7.93
CA LEU A 276 -26.52 -44.35 -8.57
C LEU A 276 -28.07 -44.45 -8.67
N ASN A 277 -28.78 -44.23 -7.56
CA ASN A 277 -30.25 -44.17 -7.56
C ASN A 277 -30.81 -43.09 -8.52
N THR A 278 -30.11 -41.97 -8.69
CA THR A 278 -30.56 -40.88 -9.58
C THR A 278 -30.40 -41.25 -11.05
N ILE A 279 -29.42 -42.09 -11.40
CA ILE A 279 -29.17 -42.57 -12.77
C ILE A 279 -29.80 -43.93 -13.07
N GLY A 280 -30.57 -44.50 -12.13
CA GLY A 280 -31.32 -45.74 -12.32
C GLY A 280 -30.52 -47.03 -12.10
N LEU A 281 -29.42 -46.97 -11.34
CA LEU A 281 -28.61 -48.12 -10.90
C LEU A 281 -28.75 -48.33 -9.39
#